data_AF-A0A9E1X8Q0-F1
#
_entry.id   AF-A0A9E1X8Q0-F1
#
_cell.length_a   1.000
_cell.length_b   1.000
_cell.length_c   1.000
_cell.angle_alpha   90.00
_cell.angle_beta   90.00
_cell.angle_gamma   90.00
#
_symmetry.space_group_name_H-M   'P 1'
#
loop_
_entity.id
_entity.type
_entity.pdbx_description
1 polymer ?
#
loop_
_entity_poly.entity_id
_entity_poly.type
_entity_poly.pdbx_seq_one_letter_code
_entity_poly.pdbx_strand_id
1 'polypeptide(L)'
;WKDVTRAILVTALFFATIHMNPYWFIQIYILGIMLGFLSWKTGSVFPPLILHGLNNSFAMIASFGDVGENNLYLWNGHVAPWILILAVACVVFGFTNINRQSLRS
;
A
#
# COMPACT_ATOMS: atom_id res chain seq x y z
N TRP A 1 9.73 17.39 12.42
CA TRP A 1 10.76 16.33 12.46
C TRP A 1 11.98 16.80 11.70
N LYS A 2 13.19 16.53 12.17
CA LYS A 2 14.43 16.86 11.43
C LYS A 2 14.73 15.85 10.31
N ASP A 3 14.11 14.67 10.38
CA ASP A 3 14.28 13.57 9.43
C ASP A 3 12.90 13.04 9.02
N VAL A 4 12.59 13.17 7.72
CA VAL A 4 11.31 12.76 7.13
C VAL A 4 11.16 11.24 7.12
N THR A 5 12.24 10.53 6.78
CA THR A 5 12.23 9.06 6.69
C THR A 5 11.89 8.46 8.05
N ARG A 6 12.52 8.95 9.12
CA ARG A 6 12.19 8.54 10.49
C ARG A 6 10.74 8.84 10.86
N ALA A 7 10.23 10.01 10.47
CA ALA A 7 8.84 10.38 10.74
C ALA A 7 7.86 9.40 10.10
N ILE A 8 8.10 9.01 8.83
CA ILE A 8 7.27 8.05 8.10
C ILE A 8 7.35 6.67 8.73
N LEU A 9 8.57 6.16 9.00
CA LEU A 9 8.77 4.82 9.54
C LEU A 9 8.14 4.64 10.93
N VAL A 10 8.27 5.64 11.80
CA VAL A 10 7.69 5.60 13.16
C VAL A 10 6.17 5.73 13.09
N THR A 11 5.64 6.64 12.26
CA THR A 11 4.19 6.80 12.12
C THR A 11 3.54 5.55 11.53
N ALA A 12 4.16 4.93 10.52
CA ALA A 12 3.71 3.65 9.97
C ALA A 12 3.74 2.53 11.01
N LEU A 13 4.71 2.54 11.93
CA LEU A 13 4.83 1.52 12.96
C LEU A 13 3.67 1.64 13.95
N PHE A 14 3.41 2.86 14.45
CA PHE A 14 2.25 3.11 15.29
C PHE A 14 0.95 2.72 14.58
N PHE A 15 0.79 3.12 13.32
CA PHE A 15 -0.34 2.72 12.49
C PHE A 15 -0.52 1.20 12.45
N ALA A 16 0.52 0.43 12.16
CA ALA A 16 0.42 -1.04 12.14
C ALA A 16 0.10 -1.64 13.50
N THR A 17 0.71 -1.14 14.58
CA THR A 17 0.49 -1.67 15.95
C THR A 17 -0.95 -1.50 16.43
N ILE A 18 -1.60 -0.37 16.13
CA ILE A 18 -2.99 -0.12 16.58
C ILE A 18 -4.03 -0.99 15.87
N HIS A 19 -3.66 -1.68 14.77
CA HIS A 19 -4.55 -2.64 14.11
C HIS A 19 -4.66 -3.97 14.87
N MET A 20 -3.77 -4.22 15.83
CA MET A 20 -3.82 -5.39 16.73
C MET A 20 -3.92 -6.74 15.99
N ASN A 21 -3.37 -6.82 14.78
CA ASN A 21 -3.40 -8.01 13.94
C ASN A 21 -1.98 -8.45 13.58
N PRO A 22 -1.40 -9.43 14.29
CA PRO A 22 -0.04 -9.91 14.02
C PRO A 22 0.12 -10.55 12.63
N TYR A 23 -0.93 -11.20 12.12
CA TYR A 23 -0.88 -11.92 10.85
C TYR A 23 -0.70 -10.98 9.65
N TRP A 24 -1.36 -9.83 9.70
CA TRP A 24 -1.29 -8.80 8.64
C TRP A 24 -0.32 -7.66 8.96
N PHE A 25 0.42 -7.74 10.06
CA PHE A 25 1.23 -6.63 10.57
C PHE A 25 2.23 -6.11 9.54
N ILE A 26 2.94 -7.02 8.86
CA ILE A 26 3.97 -6.67 7.86
C ILE A 26 3.32 -5.92 6.68
N GLN A 27 2.17 -6.39 6.22
CA GLN A 27 1.41 -5.80 5.12
C GLN A 27 0.88 -4.41 5.50
N ILE A 28 0.31 -4.27 6.70
CA ILE A 28 -0.19 -2.99 7.22
C ILE A 28 0.95 -1.99 7.41
N TYR A 29 2.12 -2.45 7.90
CA TYR A 29 3.29 -1.60 8.07
C TYR A 29 3.84 -1.08 6.74
N ILE A 30 3.98 -1.95 5.74
CA ILE A 30 4.42 -1.56 4.38
C ILE A 30 3.43 -0.56 3.77
N LEU A 31 2.12 -0.81 3.89
CA LEU A 31 1.11 0.15 3.44
C LEU A 31 1.25 1.49 4.16
N GLY A 32 1.43 1.49 5.48
CA GLY A 32 1.65 2.71 6.27
C GLY A 32 2.86 3.52 5.80
N ILE A 33 3.96 2.86 5.43
CA ILE A 33 5.14 3.52 4.83
C ILE A 33 4.78 4.18 3.50
N MET A 34 4.05 3.47 2.63
CA MET A 34 3.60 4.00 1.34
C MET A 34 2.70 5.22 1.50
N LEU A 35 1.73 5.17 2.44
CA LEU A 35 0.83 6.28 2.73
C LEU A 35 1.61 7.51 3.25
N GLY A 36 2.54 7.30 4.18
CA GLY A 36 3.40 8.37 4.71
C GLY A 36 4.28 9.00 3.62
N PHE A 37 4.89 8.18 2.76
CA PHE A 37 5.64 8.67 1.60
C PHE A 37 4.75 9.50 0.67
N LEU A 38 3.55 9.01 0.35
CA LEU A 38 2.64 9.68 -0.57
C LEU A 38 2.19 11.04 -0.01
N SER A 39 1.87 11.10 1.29
CA SER A 39 1.52 12.35 1.96
C SER A 39 2.65 13.36 1.92
N TRP A 40 3.86 12.94 2.30
CA TRP A 40 5.04 13.80 2.28
C TRP A 40 5.36 14.30 0.87
N LYS A 41 5.35 13.41 -0.12
CA LYS A 41 5.78 13.71 -1.48
C LYS A 41 4.80 14.63 -2.22
N THR A 42 3.50 14.48 -1.94
CA THR A 42 2.45 15.27 -2.60
C THR A 42 2.02 16.51 -1.82
N GLY A 43 2.41 16.63 -0.54
CA GLY A 43 1.95 17.70 0.35
C GLY A 43 0.45 17.65 0.63
N SER A 44 -0.22 16.52 0.38
CA SER A 44 -1.67 16.38 0.46
C SER A 44 -2.08 15.09 1.18
N VAL A 45 -3.20 15.14 1.88
CA VAL A 45 -3.80 13.97 2.55
C VAL A 45 -4.71 13.17 1.61
N PHE A 46 -5.13 13.73 0.47
CA PHE A 46 -6.04 13.07 -0.46
C PHE A 46 -5.42 11.85 -1.16
N PRO A 47 -4.18 11.91 -1.70
CA PRO A 47 -3.56 10.74 -2.34
C PRO A 47 -3.47 9.52 -1.40
N PRO A 48 -2.95 9.62 -0.15
CA PRO A 48 -2.92 8.46 0.75
C PRO A 48 -4.31 8.03 1.19
N LEU A 49 -5.26 8.95 1.38
CA LEU A 49 -6.65 8.59 1.68
C LEU A 49 -7.27 7.71 0.59
N ILE A 50 -7.08 8.07 -0.68
CA ILE A 50 -7.57 7.29 -1.82
C ILE A 50 -6.91 5.90 -1.85
N LEU A 51 -5.58 5.84 -1.71
CA LEU A 51 -4.86 4.56 -1.70
C LEU A 51 -5.31 3.64 -0.56
N HIS A 52 -5.47 4.19 0.65
CA HIS A 52 -5.97 3.44 1.80
C HIS A 52 -7.41 2.98 1.59
N GLY A 53 -8.27 3.85 1.06
CA GLY A 53 -9.65 3.50 0.73
C GLY A 53 -9.74 2.38 -0.32
N LEU A 54 -8.91 2.42 -1.36
CA LEU A 54 -8.84 1.36 -2.37
C LEU A 54 -8.39 0.02 -1.77
N ASN A 55 -7.35 0.04 -0.93
CA ASN A 55 -6.89 -1.15 -0.22
C ASN A 55 -8.02 -1.77 0.61
N ASN A 56 -8.75 -0.96 1.38
CA ASN A 56 -9.79 -1.44 2.27
C ASN A 56 -11.03 -1.93 1.49
N SER A 57 -11.41 -1.23 0.42
CA SER A 57 -12.49 -1.66 -0.47
C SER A 57 -12.15 -2.99 -1.15
N PHE A 58 -10.91 -3.15 -1.63
CA PHE A 58 -10.47 -4.42 -2.20
C PHE A 58 -10.49 -5.55 -1.16
N ALA A 59 -9.95 -5.31 0.04
CA ALA A 59 -9.98 -6.28 1.13
C ALA A 59 -11.41 -6.68 1.51
N MET A 60 -12.33 -5.72 1.55
CA MET A 60 -13.75 -5.95 1.82
C MET A 60 -14.38 -6.81 0.73
N ILE A 61 -14.23 -6.43 -0.55
CA ILE A 61 -14.76 -7.20 -1.69
C ILE A 61 -14.18 -8.62 -1.69
N ALA A 62 -12.87 -8.77 -1.46
CA ALA A 62 -12.22 -10.06 -1.41
C ALA A 62 -12.66 -10.92 -0.22
N SER A 63 -13.08 -10.30 0.89
CA SER A 63 -13.60 -11.01 2.07
C SER A 63 -15.04 -11.49 1.89
N PHE A 64 -15.83 -10.83 1.03
CA PHE A 64 -17.23 -11.15 0.80
C PHE A 64 -17.51 -11.84 -0.55
N GLY A 65 -16.54 -11.89 -1.45
CA GLY A 65 -16.64 -12.58 -2.73
C GLY A 65 -15.78 -13.84 -2.80
N ASP A 66 -16.01 -14.68 -3.80
CA ASP A 66 -15.26 -15.94 -4.02
C ASP A 66 -13.86 -15.70 -4.64
N VAL A 67 -13.21 -14.58 -4.30
CA VAL A 67 -11.85 -14.25 -4.78
C VAL A 67 -10.84 -15.29 -4.29
N GLY A 68 -11.09 -15.85 -3.10
CA GLY A 68 -10.29 -16.93 -2.50
C GLY A 68 -10.43 -18.29 -3.18
N GLU A 69 -11.24 -18.43 -4.24
CA GLU A 69 -11.33 -19.64 -5.06
C GLU A 69 -11.07 -19.35 -6.54
N ASN A 70 -10.73 -18.10 -6.88
CA ASN A 70 -10.57 -17.67 -8.25
C ASN A 70 -9.22 -18.10 -8.83
N ASN A 71 -9.23 -18.93 -9.89
CA ASN A 71 -8.01 -19.41 -10.58
C ASN A 71 -7.17 -18.31 -11.26
N LEU A 72 -7.71 -17.11 -11.47
CA LEU A 72 -6.94 -15.96 -11.96
C LEU A 72 -6.21 -15.26 -10.81
N TYR A 73 -6.72 -15.32 -9.58
CA TYR A 73 -6.09 -14.72 -8.40
C TYR A 73 -5.17 -15.71 -7.68
N LEU A 74 -5.55 -16.99 -7.62
CA LEU A 74 -4.82 -18.05 -6.96
C LEU A 74 -4.13 -18.99 -7.94
N TRP A 75 -2.87 -19.28 -7.65
CA TRP A 75 -2.08 -20.32 -8.28
C TRP A 75 -1.47 -21.20 -7.19
N ASN A 76 -1.85 -22.47 -7.14
CA ASN A 76 -1.45 -23.43 -6.10
C ASN A 76 -1.71 -22.95 -4.66
N GLY A 77 -2.86 -22.29 -4.42
CA GLY A 77 -3.22 -21.78 -3.09
C GLY A 77 -2.50 -20.50 -2.66
N HIS A 78 -1.71 -19.88 -3.55
CA HIS A 78 -1.01 -18.62 -3.32
C HIS A 78 -1.43 -17.56 -4.34
N VAL A 79 -1.20 -16.28 -4.02
CA VAL A 79 -1.42 -15.18 -4.97
C VAL A 79 -0.62 -15.45 -6.25
N ALA A 80 -1.30 -15.41 -7.39
CA ALA A 80 -0.71 -15.82 -8.64
C ALA A 80 0.46 -14.91 -9.08
N PRO A 81 1.53 -15.44 -9.69
CA PRO A 81 2.72 -14.66 -10.03
C PRO A 81 2.43 -13.48 -10.96
N TRP A 82 1.50 -13.61 -11.90
CA TRP A 82 1.13 -12.51 -12.80
C TRP A 82 0.47 -11.35 -12.07
N ILE A 83 -0.29 -11.60 -11.00
CA ILE A 83 -0.85 -10.56 -10.12
C ILE A 83 0.28 -9.84 -9.39
N LEU A 84 1.28 -10.59 -8.88
CA LEU A 84 2.44 -10.00 -8.21
C LEU A 84 3.28 -9.15 -9.17
N ILE A 85 3.54 -9.64 -10.39
CA ILE A 85 4.27 -8.89 -11.41
C ILE A 85 3.52 -7.60 -11.77
N LEU A 86 2.22 -7.68 -11.99
CA LEU A 86 1.39 -6.51 -12.26
C LEU A 86 1.41 -5.52 -11.09
N ALA A 87 1.29 -6.01 -9.84
CA ALA A 87 1.34 -5.17 -8.66
C ALA A 87 2.69 -4.45 -8.52
N VAL A 88 3.81 -5.16 -8.69
CA VAL A 88 5.16 -4.58 -8.68
C VAL A 88 5.32 -3.55 -9.80
N ALA A 89 4.86 -3.86 -11.02
CA ALA A 89 4.90 -2.93 -12.15
C ALA A 89 4.11 -1.65 -11.86
N CYS A 90 2.88 -1.77 -11.32
CA CYS A 90 2.06 -0.62 -10.93
C CYS A 90 2.71 0.22 -9.82
N VAL A 91 3.31 -0.42 -8.81
CA VAL A 91 4.03 0.28 -7.73
C VAL A 91 5.23 1.03 -8.28
N VAL A 92 6.07 0.39 -9.10
CA VAL A 92 7.26 1.02 -9.71
C VAL A 92 6.85 2.15 -10.65
N PHE A 93 5.84 1.94 -11.49
CA PHE A 93 5.31 2.97 -12.37
C PHE A 93 4.75 4.15 -11.57
N GLY A 94 3.92 3.89 -10.56
CA GLY A 94 3.37 4.95 -9.69
C GLY A 94 4.48 5.75 -9.00
N PHE A 95 5.44 5.05 -8.40
CA PHE A 95 6.55 5.67 -7.68
C PHE A 95 7.44 6.52 -8.60
N THR A 96 7.77 6.02 -9.80
CA THR A 96 8.59 6.76 -10.78
C THR A 96 7.86 8.00 -11.30
N ASN A 97 6.56 7.91 -11.57
CA ASN A 97 5.77 9.06 -12.03
C ASN A 97 5.64 10.14 -10.96
N ILE A 98 5.34 9.76 -9.72
CA ILE A 98 5.22 10.71 -8.60
C ILE A 98 6.56 11.40 -8.33
N ASN A 99 7.67 10.67 -8.39
CA ASN A 99 8.99 11.27 -8.21
C ASN A 99 9.38 12.21 -9.36
N ARG A 100 8.90 11.96 -10.59
CA ARG A 100 9.14 12.84 -11.73
C ARG A 100 8.45 14.20 -11.59
N GLN A 101 7.30 14.28 -10.89
CA GLN A 101 6.57 15.54 -10.70
C GLN A 101 7.34 16.56 -9.84
N SER A 102 8.29 16.09 -9.03
CA SER A 102 9.15 16.92 -8.16
C SER A 102 10.24 17.72 -8.89
N LEU A 103 10.42 17.52 -10.20
CA LEU A 103 11.38 18.27 -11.02
C LEU A 103 10.75 19.48 -11.73
N ARG A 104 9.52 19.87 -11.38
CA ARG A 104 8.77 20.95 -12.05
C ARG A 104 8.30 22.09 -11.14
N SER A 105 8.78 22.16 -9.90
CA SER A 105 8.56 23.31 -9.00
C SER A 105 9.81 24.16 -8.86
#